data_AF-A0A2K1L163-F1
#
_entry.id   AF-A0A2K1L163-F1
#
_cell.length_a   1.000
_cell.length_b   1.000
_cell.length_c   1.000
_cell.angle_alpha   90.00
_cell.angle_beta   90.00
_cell.angle_gamma   90.00
#
_symmetry.space_group_name_H-M   'P 1'
#
loop_
_entity.id
_entity.type
_entity.pdbx_description
1 polymer ?
#
loop_
_entity_poly.entity_id
_entity_poly.type
_entity_poly.pdbx_seq_one_letter_code
_entity_poly.pdbx_strand_id
1 'polypeptide(L)' 'MHIFFGIAHGLYYLHASSQTKIIHCNIKTSNIQLNKNLNPKIADFGLARLIQYERSEIMAQQ' A
#
# COMPACT_ATOMS: atom_id res chain seq x y z
N MET A 1 -13.12 15.71 3.40
CA MET A 1 -12.00 15.24 2.55
C MET A 1 -10.93 14.42 3.28
N HIS A 2 -10.85 14.44 4.62
CA HIS A 2 -9.83 13.71 5.40
C HIS A 2 -9.77 12.18 5.14
N ILE A 3 -10.92 11.49 5.12
CA ILE A 3 -10.99 10.04 4.91
C ILE A 3 -10.44 9.65 3.54
N PHE A 4 -10.87 10.35 2.48
CA PHE A 4 -10.41 10.08 1.12
C PHE A 4 -8.89 10.25 0.99
N PHE A 5 -8.35 11.38 1.47
CA PHE A 5 -6.92 11.62 1.43
C PHE A 5 -6.12 10.60 2.25
N GLY A 6 -6.62 10.20 3.42
CA GLY A 6 -5.96 9.17 4.23
C GLY A 6 -5.91 7.81 3.54
N ILE A 7 -6.98 7.40 2.84
CA ILE A 7 -6.98 6.16 2.05
C ILE A 7 -6.00 6.26 0.88
N ALA A 8 -6.04 7.36 0.12
CA ALA A 8 -5.14 7.59 -1.00
C ALA A 8 -3.66 7.59 -0.54
N HIS A 9 -3.37 8.21 0.60
CA HIS A 9 -2.04 8.22 1.19
C HIS A 9 -1.59 6.82 1.63
N GLY A 10 -2.49 6.03 2.25
CA GLY A 10 -2.22 4.65 2.61
C GLY A 10 -1.90 3.78 1.39
N LEU A 11 -2.65 3.94 0.29
CA LEU A 11 -2.40 3.24 -0.97
C LEU A 11 -1.08 3.67 -1.61
N TYR A 12 -0.80 4.98 -1.63
CA TYR A 12 0.47 5.51 -2.11
C TYR A 12 1.65 4.95 -1.29
N TYR A 13 1.48 4.82 0.03
CA TYR A 13 2.50 4.22 0.89
C TYR A 13 2.79 2.78 0.50
N LEU A 14 1.75 1.96 0.36
CA LEU A 14 1.89 0.55 -0.02
C LEU A 14 2.54 0.36 -1.40
N HIS A 15 2.20 1.21 -2.37
CA HIS A 15 2.67 1.04 -3.75
C HIS A 15 4.00 1.73 -4.06
N ALA A 16 4.28 2.88 -3.45
CA ALA A 16 5.28 3.81 -3.96
C ALA A 16 6.23 4.37 -2.90
N SER A 17 5.80 4.65 -1.66
CA SER A 17 6.70 5.28 -0.68
C SER A 17 7.37 4.31 0.31
N SER A 18 6.82 3.12 0.53
CA SER A 18 7.42 2.09 1.39
C SER A 18 8.63 1.42 0.74
N GLN A 19 9.60 0.93 1.53
CA GLN A 19 10.73 0.15 1.00
C GLN A 19 10.27 -1.19 0.39
N THR A 20 9.23 -1.78 0.99
CA THR A 20 8.61 -3.02 0.55
C THR A 20 7.30 -2.73 -0.16
N LYS A 21 7.28 -2.89 -1.48
CA LYS A 21 6.08 -2.63 -2.27
C LYS A 21 5.06 -3.75 -2.11
N ILE A 22 3.82 -3.39 -1.81
CA ILE A 22 2.72 -4.33 -1.57
C ILE A 22 1.53 -3.94 -2.42
N ILE A 23 0.98 -4.86 -3.20
CA ILE A 23 -0.36 -4.71 -3.79
C ILE A 23 -1.37 -5.31 -2.81
N HIS A 24 -2.36 -4.52 -2.37
CA HIS A 24 -3.35 -5.00 -1.39
C HIS A 24 -4.34 -6.04 -1.98
N CYS A 25 -4.69 -5.92 -3.27
CA CYS A 25 -5.61 -6.79 -4.03
C CYS A 25 -7.07 -6.88 -3.53
N ASN A 26 -7.41 -6.38 -2.33
CA ASN A 26 -8.77 -6.46 -1.75
C ASN A 26 -9.28 -5.12 -1.20
N ILE A 27 -9.14 -4.04 -1.98
CA ILE A 27 -9.60 -2.71 -1.55
C ILE A 27 -11.11 -2.59 -1.74
N LYS A 28 -11.82 -2.47 -0.61
CA LYS A 28 -13.28 -2.29 -0.51
C LYS A 28 -13.62 -1.56 0.78
N THR A 29 -14.82 -1.00 0.88
CA THR A 29 -15.25 -0.19 2.03
C THR A 29 -15.19 -0.95 3.35
N SER A 30 -15.54 -2.24 3.39
CA SER A 30 -15.45 -3.06 4.60
C SER A 30 -14.01 -3.33 5.08
N ASN A 31 -13.02 -3.11 4.23
CA ASN A 31 -11.59 -3.22 4.54
C ASN A 31 -10.95 -1.86 4.85
N ILE A 32 -11.74 -0.78 4.91
CA ILE A 32 -11.30 0.52 5.42
C ILE A 32 -11.85 0.68 6.84
N GLN A 33 -11.00 0.48 7.82
CA GLN A 33 -11.37 0.66 9.23
C GLN A 33 -11.18 2.11 9.65
N LEU A 34 -12.08 2.61 10.49
CA LEU A 34 -11.93 3.91 11.13
C LEU A 34 -11.56 3.71 12.59
N ASN A 35 -10.54 4.41 13.07
CA ASN A 35 -10.23 4.44 14.49
C ASN A 35 -11.15 5.43 15.24
N LYS A 36 -10.98 5.56 16.57
CA LYS A 36 -11.74 6.48 17.42
C LYS A 36 -11.68 7.96 17.00
N ASN A 37 -10.70 8.35 16.19
CA ASN A 37 -10.51 9.71 15.70
C ASN A 37 -10.99 9.85 14.23
N LEU A 38 -11.70 8.86 13.68
CA LEU A 38 -12.14 8.81 12.28
C LEU A 38 -10.98 8.85 11.25
N ASN A 39 -9.79 8.41 11.65
CA ASN A 39 -8.69 8.23 10.73
C ASN A 39 -8.83 6.89 10.00
N PRO A 40 -8.76 6.86 8.66
CA PRO A 40 -8.85 5.62 7.91
C PRO A 40 -7.59 4.77 8.06
N LYS A 41 -7.77 3.45 8.11
CA LYS A 41 -6.72 2.43 8.04
C LYS A 41 -7.13 1.36 7.03
N ILE A 42 -6.21 1.00 6.15
CA ILE A 42 -6.37 -0.13 5.24
C ILE A 42 -6.14 -1.41 6.05
N ALA A 43 -7.06 -2.37 5.95
CA ALA A 43 -7.04 -3.63 6.70
C ALA A 43 -7.30 -4.83 5.76
N ASP A 44 -7.12 -6.04 6.29
CA ASP A 44 -7.31 -7.32 5.58
C ASP A 44 -6.36 -7.52 4.38
N PHE A 45 -5.09 -7.75 4.72
CA PHE A 45 -4.00 -8.06 3.79
C PHE A 45 -3.97 -9.55 3.38
N GLY A 46 -5.04 -10.33 3.59
CA GLY A 46 -5.03 -11.77 3.33
C GLY A 46 -4.78 -12.14 1.86
N LEU A 47 -5.02 -11.21 0.93
CA LEU A 47 -4.73 -11.35 -0.50
C LEU A 47 -3.56 -10.49 -0.98
N ALA A 48 -2.83 -9.85 -0.06
CA ALA A 48 -1.77 -8.92 -0.41
C ALA A 48 -0.57 -9.63 -1.03
N ARG A 49 0.09 -8.96 -1.98
CA ARG A 49 1.24 -9.48 -2.73
C ARG A 49 2.42 -8.55 -2.62
N LEU A 50 3.60 -9.11 -2.33
CA LEU A 50 4.87 -8.39 -2.44
C LEU A 50 5.23 -8.22 -3.91
N ILE A 51 5.61 -6.99 -4.29
CA ILE A 51 6.25 -6.74 -5.57
C ILE A 51 7.75 -6.85 -5.33
N GLN A 52 8.33 -7.96 -5.81
CA GLN A 52 9.78 -8.02 -6.00
C GLN A 52 10.06 -7.36 -7.35
N TYR A 53 10.77 -6.23 -7.34
CA TYR A 53 11.45 -5.82 -8.56
C TYR A 53 12.54 -6.87 -8.78
N GLU A 54 12.45 -7.64 -9.86
CA GLU A 54 13.65 -8.28 -10.40
C GLU A 54 14.65 -7.15 -10.60
N ARG A 55 15.69 -7.14 -9.78
CA ARG A 55 16.87 -6.33 -10.06
C ARG A 55 17.45 -6.97 -11.30
N SER A 56 17.06 -6.52 -12.49
CA SER A 56 17.83 -6.78 -13.69
C SER A 56 19.22 -6.24 -13.39
N GLU A 57 20.15 -7.15 -13.16
CA GLU A 57 21.57 -6.86 -13.01
C GLU A 57 22.09 -6.35 -14.35
N ILE A 58 21.72 -5.12 -14.71
CA ILE A 58 22.56 -4.35 -15.60
C ILE A 58 23.68 -3.86 -14.70
N MET A 59 24.65 -4.74 -14.51
CA MET A 59 25.98 -4.38 -14.04
C MET A 59 26.46 -3.25 -14.95
N ALA A 60 26.37 -2.01 -14.47
CA ALA A 60 27.23 -0.96 -14.95
C ALA A 60 28.64 -1.35 -14.52
N GLN A 61 29.33 -2.11 -15.36
CA GLN A 61 30.78 -2.19 -15.33
C GLN A 61 31.30 -0.80 -15.70
N GLN A 62 31.75 -0.06 -14.70
CA GLN A 62 32.74 1.00 -14.82
C GLN A 62 33.98 0.58 -14.04
#